data_AF-A0A554L3K8-F1
#
_entry.id   AF-A0A554L3K8-F1
#
_cell.length_a   1.000
_cell.length_b   1.000
_cell.length_c   1.000
_cell.angle_alpha   90.00
_cell.angle_beta   90.00
_cell.angle_gamma   90.00
#
_symmetry.space_group_name_H-M   'P 1'
#
loop_
_entity.id
_entity.type
_entity.pdbx_description
1 polymer ?
#
loop_
_entity_poly.entity_id
_entity_poly.type
_entity_poly.pdbx_seq_one_letter_code
_entity_poly.pdbx_strand_id
1 'polypeptide(L)'
;RDAQRKADANLVSRAISNYFADHKTYPLSDNGKMVACGFEGGEVCEWGGGPVIDADGVTYLKKIPVEPFSDKSWTYVYESDGKSFKIYARLEREKKADLTIGCGIRVECNWYAPD
;
A
#
# COMPACT_ATOMS: atom_id res chain seq x y z
N ARG A 1 7.82 -15.19 4.30
CA ARG A 1 7.21 -14.62 3.08
C ARG A 1 5.84 -14.04 3.41
N ASP A 2 4.82 -14.85 3.71
CA ASP A 2 3.51 -14.30 4.16
C ASP A 2 3.62 -13.41 5.41
N ALA A 3 4.43 -13.79 6.40
CA ALA A 3 4.71 -12.95 7.57
C ALA A 3 5.37 -11.61 7.20
N GLN A 4 6.23 -11.60 6.17
CA GLN A 4 6.85 -10.38 5.67
C GLN A 4 5.81 -9.50 4.97
N ARG A 5 4.95 -10.07 4.10
CA ARG A 5 3.87 -9.32 3.44
C ARG A 5 2.91 -8.66 4.42
N LYS A 6 2.53 -9.39 5.48
CA LYS A 6 1.72 -8.84 6.57
C LYS A 6 2.46 -7.73 7.31
N ALA A 7 3.76 -7.91 7.58
CA ALA A 7 4.58 -6.89 8.22
C ALA A 7 4.72 -5.62 7.34
N ASP A 8 4.93 -5.79 6.04
CA ASP A 8 5.02 -4.71 5.04
C ASP A 8 3.71 -3.92 4.97
N ALA A 9 2.57 -4.62 4.83
CA ALA A 9 1.25 -3.99 4.84
C ALA A 9 0.98 -3.23 6.14
N ASN A 10 1.34 -3.82 7.30
CA ASN A 10 1.19 -3.17 8.59
C ASN A 10 2.12 -1.96 8.78
N LEU A 11 3.32 -2.00 8.20
CA LEU A 11 4.26 -0.87 8.22
C LEU A 11 3.67 0.32 7.46
N VAL A 12 3.16 0.07 6.25
CA VAL A 12 2.51 1.09 5.42
C VAL A 12 1.23 1.61 6.08
N SER A 13 0.39 0.71 6.62
CA SER A 13 -0.83 1.06 7.35
C SER A 13 -0.52 2.08 8.47
N ARG A 14 0.47 1.80 9.34
CA ARG A 14 0.86 2.74 10.41
C ARG A 14 1.35 4.09 9.89
N ALA A 15 2.13 4.11 8.81
CA ALA A 15 2.59 5.36 8.22
C ALA A 15 1.42 6.21 7.70
N ILE A 16 0.46 5.55 7.05
CA ILE A 16 -0.74 6.19 6.50
C ILE A 16 -1.70 6.62 7.61
N SER A 17 -1.78 5.90 8.74
CA SER A 17 -2.51 6.36 9.93
C SER A 17 -1.92 7.64 10.51
N ASN A 18 -0.58 7.80 10.48
CA ASN A 18 0.05 9.05 10.89
C ASN A 18 -0.29 10.19 9.90
N TYR A 19 -0.28 9.91 8.59
CA TYR A 19 -0.74 10.89 7.59
C TYR A 19 -2.17 11.36 7.88
N PHE A 20 -3.08 10.43 8.19
CA PHE A 20 -4.46 10.77 8.56
C PHE A 20 -4.54 11.59 9.85
N ALA A 21 -3.64 11.35 10.82
CA ALA A 21 -3.62 12.12 12.06
C ALA A 21 -3.42 13.63 11.80
N ASP A 22 -2.61 13.97 10.79
CA ASP A 22 -2.30 15.35 10.41
C ASP A 22 -3.34 15.93 9.42
N HIS A 23 -3.70 15.17 8.40
CA HIS A 23 -4.50 15.66 7.27
C HIS A 23 -6.01 15.37 7.38
N LYS A 24 -6.42 14.51 8.31
CA LYS A 24 -7.80 13.99 8.48
C LYS A 24 -8.37 13.33 7.22
N THR A 25 -7.50 12.91 6.31
CA THR A 25 -7.79 12.10 5.14
C THR A 25 -6.65 11.13 4.91
N TYR A 26 -6.96 9.94 4.40
CA TYR A 26 -5.95 9.04 3.88
C TYR A 26 -5.48 9.50 2.49
N PRO A 27 -4.24 9.17 2.07
CA PRO A 27 -3.81 9.29 0.70
C PRO A 27 -4.81 8.65 -0.24
N LEU A 28 -5.16 9.31 -1.35
CA LEU A 28 -6.01 8.69 -2.35
C LEU A 28 -5.26 7.55 -3.04
N SER A 29 -6.00 6.63 -3.65
CA SER A 29 -5.41 5.60 -4.49
C SER A 29 -5.59 5.92 -5.99
N ASP A 30 -4.56 5.65 -6.78
CA ASP A 30 -4.62 5.58 -8.23
C ASP A 30 -4.06 4.24 -8.72
N ASN A 31 -4.82 3.52 -9.54
CA ASN A 31 -4.43 2.22 -10.13
C ASN A 31 -3.80 1.22 -9.13
N GLY A 32 -4.34 1.15 -7.91
CA GLY A 32 -3.85 0.23 -6.87
C GLY A 32 -2.60 0.71 -6.13
N LYS A 33 -2.25 1.99 -6.24
CA LYS A 33 -1.10 2.63 -5.59
C LYS A 33 -1.56 3.87 -4.83
N MET A 34 -0.80 4.27 -3.82
CA MET A 34 -1.09 5.48 -3.04
C MET A 34 -0.60 6.74 -3.77
N VAL A 35 -1.32 7.85 -3.64
CA VAL A 35 -0.93 9.17 -4.14
C VAL A 35 -0.45 10.00 -2.95
N ALA A 36 0.85 9.91 -2.67
CA ALA A 36 1.52 10.55 -1.53
C ALA A 36 3.06 10.55 -1.69
N CYS A 37 3.56 10.58 -2.93
CA CYS A 37 4.99 10.58 -3.23
C CYS A 37 5.37 11.79 -4.07
N GLY A 38 6.68 11.94 -4.33
CA GLY A 38 7.18 12.92 -5.29
C GLY A 38 6.99 14.36 -4.83
N PHE A 39 6.84 15.30 -5.77
CA PHE A 39 6.72 16.72 -5.45
C PHE A 39 5.43 17.00 -4.66
N GLU A 40 5.57 17.61 -3.47
CA GLU A 40 4.46 17.99 -2.57
C GLU A 40 3.49 16.83 -2.26
N GLY A 41 3.95 15.58 -2.31
CA GLY A 41 3.11 14.40 -2.06
C GLY A 41 2.01 14.18 -3.11
N GLY A 42 2.07 14.84 -4.27
CA GLY A 42 1.04 14.76 -5.31
C GLY A 42 1.18 13.61 -6.30
N GLU A 43 2.27 12.85 -6.24
CA GLU A 43 2.59 11.81 -7.21
C GLU A 43 2.22 10.41 -6.73
N VAL A 44 1.99 9.52 -7.68
CA VAL A 44 1.72 8.10 -7.44
C VAL A 44 3.00 7.42 -6.93
N CYS A 45 2.86 6.72 -5.82
CA CYS A 45 3.94 5.97 -5.20
C CYS A 45 4.14 4.60 -5.85
N GLU A 46 5.38 4.30 -6.21
CA GLU A 46 5.78 2.95 -6.62
C GLU A 46 6.13 2.07 -5.42
N TRP A 47 5.66 0.83 -5.42
CA TRP A 47 6.09 -0.17 -4.43
C TRP A 47 7.60 -0.41 -4.57
N GLY A 48 8.33 -0.40 -3.44
CA GLY A 48 9.80 -0.41 -3.43
C GLY A 48 10.47 0.93 -3.74
N GLY A 49 9.67 1.96 -4.06
CA GLY A 49 10.11 3.29 -4.47
C GLY A 49 10.47 4.22 -3.32
N GLY A 50 10.22 5.52 -3.55
CA GLY A 50 10.60 6.63 -2.69
C GLY A 50 9.76 6.75 -1.40
N PRO A 51 9.97 7.85 -0.65
CA PRO A 51 9.26 8.10 0.59
C PRO A 51 7.80 8.49 0.35
N VAL A 52 6.95 8.16 1.32
CA VAL A 52 5.61 8.74 1.46
C VAL A 52 5.76 10.07 2.18
N ILE A 53 5.36 11.15 1.52
CA ILE A 53 5.44 12.52 2.01
C ILE A 53 4.12 13.27 1.79
N ASP A 54 3.93 14.39 2.48
CA ASP A 54 2.85 15.34 2.20
C ASP A 54 3.33 16.61 1.46
N ALA A 55 2.40 17.55 1.26
CA ALA A 55 2.65 18.84 0.63
C ALA A 55 3.65 19.73 1.38
N ASP A 56 3.75 19.57 2.70
CA ASP A 56 4.68 20.32 3.55
C ASP A 56 6.08 19.65 3.59
N GLY A 57 6.25 18.51 2.93
CA GLY A 57 7.51 17.75 2.90
C GLY A 57 7.73 16.86 4.13
N VAL A 58 6.72 16.66 4.96
CA VAL A 58 6.80 15.74 6.11
C VAL A 58 6.85 14.31 5.60
N THR A 59 7.85 13.55 6.06
CA THR A 59 8.03 12.14 5.65
C THR A 59 7.38 11.18 6.63
N TYR A 60 6.35 10.46 6.17
CA TYR A 60 5.63 9.45 6.97
C TYR A 60 6.23 8.05 6.84
N LEU A 61 6.80 7.75 5.67
CA LEU A 61 7.50 6.49 5.42
C LEU A 61 8.72 6.77 4.54
N LYS A 62 9.91 6.42 5.01
CA LYS A 62 11.16 6.70 4.26
C LYS A 62 11.30 5.89 2.98
N LYS A 63 10.75 4.68 2.96
CA LYS A 63 10.82 3.77 1.82
C LYS A 63 9.64 2.82 1.85
N ILE A 64 8.92 2.75 0.75
CA ILE A 64 7.81 1.82 0.58
C ILE A 64 8.38 0.41 0.40
N PRO A 65 7.82 -0.62 1.08
CA PRO A 65 8.30 -1.99 0.93
C PRO A 65 8.14 -2.49 -0.51
N VAL A 66 9.04 -3.38 -0.92
CA VAL A 66 8.99 -4.07 -2.20
C VAL A 66 8.37 -5.45 -2.01
N GLU A 67 7.51 -5.88 -2.92
CA GLU A 67 6.93 -7.21 -2.85
C GLU A 67 8.03 -8.29 -3.10
N PRO A 68 8.18 -9.29 -2.21
CA PRO A 68 9.26 -10.30 -2.29
C PRO A 68 9.28 -11.20 -3.55
N PHE A 69 8.20 -11.23 -4.32
CA PHE A 69 8.02 -11.90 -5.61
C PHE A 69 7.64 -10.92 -6.72
N SER A 70 8.09 -9.67 -6.63
CA SER A 70 7.93 -8.67 -7.69
C SER A 70 8.51 -9.15 -9.03
N ASP A 71 9.54 -10.00 -8.99
CA ASP A 71 10.11 -10.74 -10.13
C ASP A 71 9.13 -11.75 -10.77
N LYS A 72 8.07 -12.14 -10.05
CA LYS A 72 6.98 -13.00 -10.54
C LYS A 72 5.71 -12.21 -10.84
N SER A 73 5.83 -10.90 -11.03
CA SER A 73 4.72 -9.98 -11.29
C SER A 73 3.73 -9.85 -10.13
N TRP A 74 4.11 -10.22 -8.90
CA TRP A 74 3.28 -9.99 -7.72
C TRP A 74 3.46 -8.55 -7.25
N THR A 75 2.38 -7.94 -6.77
CA THR A 75 2.40 -6.61 -6.19
C THR A 75 1.44 -6.52 -5.02
N TYR A 76 1.69 -5.56 -4.13
CA TYR A 76 0.68 -5.07 -3.21
C TYR A 76 -0.30 -4.16 -3.97
N VAL A 77 -1.51 -4.02 -3.43
CA VAL A 77 -2.51 -3.08 -3.95
C VAL A 77 -2.99 -2.21 -2.80
N TYR A 78 -2.97 -0.91 -2.99
CA TYR A 78 -3.55 0.08 -2.08
C TYR A 78 -4.83 0.64 -2.69
N GLU A 79 -5.94 0.57 -1.96
CA GLU A 79 -7.19 1.26 -2.30
C GLU A 79 -7.59 2.18 -1.15
N SER A 80 -7.95 3.42 -1.48
CA SER A 80 -8.50 4.36 -0.51
C SER A 80 -9.45 5.35 -1.17
N ASP A 81 -10.52 5.69 -0.44
CA ASP A 81 -11.47 6.76 -0.76
C ASP A 81 -11.20 8.04 0.06
N GLY A 82 -10.06 8.11 0.76
CA GLY A 82 -9.69 9.18 1.68
C GLY A 82 -10.31 9.04 3.09
N LYS A 83 -11.31 8.19 3.29
CA LYS A 83 -11.95 7.94 4.60
C LYS A 83 -11.55 6.62 5.22
N SER A 84 -11.35 5.62 4.38
CA SER A 84 -10.88 4.29 4.72
C SER A 84 -9.81 3.86 3.72
N PHE A 85 -8.99 2.88 4.07
CA PHE A 85 -8.05 2.29 3.13
C PHE A 85 -7.90 0.80 3.38
N LYS A 86 -7.44 0.10 2.35
CA LYS A 86 -7.07 -1.32 2.42
C LYS A 86 -5.78 -1.54 1.68
N ILE A 87 -4.92 -2.39 2.26
CA ILE A 87 -3.72 -2.87 1.58
C ILE A 87 -3.88 -4.36 1.32
N TYR A 88 -4.00 -4.72 0.05
CA TYR A 88 -4.16 -6.10 -0.38
C TYR A 88 -2.81 -6.74 -0.71
N ALA A 89 -2.73 -8.05 -0.46
CA ALA A 89 -1.59 -8.87 -0.83
C ALA A 89 -2.04 -10.28 -1.26
N ARG A 90 -1.19 -10.95 -2.02
CA ARG A 90 -1.26 -12.40 -2.21
C ARG A 90 -0.44 -13.10 -1.13
N LEU A 91 -1.10 -13.89 -0.30
CA LEU A 91 -0.47 -14.82 0.63
C LEU A 91 -0.40 -16.21 0.01
N GLU A 92 0.71 -16.91 0.21
CA GLU A 92 0.93 -18.25 -0.33
C GLU A 92 0.07 -19.30 0.38
N ARG A 93 -0.09 -19.19 1.70
CA ARG A 93 -0.69 -20.25 2.53
C ARG A 93 -2.12 -19.96 2.99
N GLU A 94 -2.46 -18.69 3.18
CA GLU A 94 -3.80 -18.30 3.64
C GLU A 94 -4.64 -17.83 2.47
N LYS A 95 -5.75 -18.50 2.16
CA LYS A 95 -6.81 -17.99 1.28
C LYS A 95 -7.96 -17.55 2.18
N LYS A 96 -8.02 -16.26 2.52
CA LYS A 96 -9.05 -15.74 3.43
C LYS A 96 -10.21 -15.07 2.72
N ALA A 97 -10.12 -14.80 1.41
CA ALA A 97 -11.12 -14.01 0.73
C ALA A 97 -11.25 -14.33 -0.77
N ASP A 98 -12.49 -14.37 -1.26
CA ASP A 98 -12.87 -14.22 -2.68
C ASP A 98 -12.79 -12.73 -3.03
N LEU A 99 -11.56 -12.23 -3.22
CA LEU A 99 -11.35 -10.84 -3.66
C LEU A 99 -11.32 -10.80 -5.19
N THR A 100 -11.96 -9.79 -5.77
CA THR A 100 -11.95 -9.54 -7.22
C THR A 100 -10.78 -8.62 -7.65
N ILE A 101 -9.83 -8.36 -6.75
CA ILE A 101 -8.68 -7.49 -6.99
C ILE A 101 -7.45 -8.30 -7.42
N GLY A 102 -6.77 -7.81 -8.45
CA GLY A 102 -5.51 -8.35 -8.92
C GLY A 102 -4.30 -7.81 -8.16
N CYS A 103 -3.53 -8.69 -7.51
CA CYS A 103 -2.21 -8.43 -6.93
C CYS A 103 -1.09 -8.72 -7.95
N GLY A 104 -1.30 -8.34 -9.22
CA GLY A 104 -0.38 -8.63 -10.31
C GLY A 104 -1.00 -9.24 -11.56
N ILE A 105 -0.19 -9.50 -12.57
CA ILE A 105 -0.65 -10.12 -13.83
C ILE A 105 -1.06 -11.56 -13.56
N ARG A 106 -2.36 -11.85 -13.65
CA ARG A 106 -2.96 -13.17 -13.37
C ARG A 106 -2.74 -13.64 -11.92
N VAL A 107 -2.64 -12.69 -10.98
CA VAL A 107 -2.47 -12.97 -9.55
C VAL A 107 -3.62 -12.29 -8.82
N GLU A 108 -4.50 -13.05 -8.19
CA GLU A 108 -5.61 -12.52 -7.40
C GLU A 108 -5.18 -12.32 -5.95
N CYS A 109 -5.44 -11.16 -5.36
CA CYS A 109 -5.23 -10.97 -3.94
C CYS A 109 -6.13 -11.94 -3.14
N ASN A 110 -5.69 -12.33 -1.95
CA ASN A 110 -6.48 -13.23 -1.10
C ASN A 110 -6.48 -12.85 0.39
N TRP A 111 -5.92 -11.67 0.68
CA TRP A 111 -5.80 -11.10 2.01
C TRP A 111 -5.65 -9.57 1.91
N TYR A 112 -6.10 -8.86 2.94
CA TYR A 112 -5.83 -7.43 3.11
C TYR A 112 -5.62 -7.07 4.58
N ALA A 113 -4.85 -6.00 4.81
CA ALA A 113 -4.82 -5.28 6.07
C ALA A 113 -5.95 -4.23 6.07
N PRO A 114 -6.87 -4.27 7.07
CA PRO A 114 -7.81 -3.17 7.29
C PRO A 114 -7.10 -1.94 7.88
N ASP A 115 -7.82 -0.81 7.90
CA ASP A 115 -7.46 0.42 8.60
C ASP A 115 -7.40 0.24 10.14
#